data_AF-A0A924P4P6-F1
#
_entry.id   AF-A0A924P4P6-F1
#
_cell.length_a   1.000
_cell.length_b   1.000
_cell.length_c   1.000
_cell.angle_alpha   90.00
_cell.angle_beta   90.00
_cell.angle_gamma   90.00
#
_symmetry.space_group_name_H-M   'P 1'
#
loop_
_entity.id
_entity.type
_entity.pdbx_description
1 polymer ?
#
loop_
_entity_poly.entity_id
_entity_poly.type
_entity_poly.pdbx_seq_one_letter_code
_entity_poly.pdbx_strand_id
1 'polypeptide(L)'
;MLTLLEKKICSGKKKTGRRGMDLWHILVPAIVCHAGNTNRDELETHANYHELVRGIMGVHATAFIEDEKVEFQYQNILDNVSLRMKPYYRRLIIW
;
A
#
# COMPACT_ATOMS: atom_id res chain seq x y z
N MET A 1 -8.69 15.88 -4.33
CA MET A 1 -7.40 16.47 -3.88
C MET A 1 -6.19 15.65 -4.36
N LEU A 2 -6.19 14.31 -4.24
CA LEU A 2 -5.10 13.45 -4.75
C LEU A 2 -5.00 13.30 -6.27
N THR A 3 -6.07 13.62 -7.01
CA THR A 3 -6.17 13.39 -8.48
C THR A 3 -5.12 14.13 -9.30
N LEU A 4 -4.71 15.34 -8.90
CA LEU A 4 -3.66 16.09 -9.59
C LEU A 4 -2.27 15.45 -9.37
N LEU A 5 -2.00 15.01 -8.14
CA LEU A 5 -0.75 14.37 -7.76
C LEU A 5 -0.64 13.00 -8.42
N GLU A 6 -1.73 12.23 -8.41
CA GLU A 6 -1.83 10.93 -9.09
C GLU A 6 -1.62 11.09 -10.60
N LYS A 7 -2.27 12.08 -11.24
CA LYS A 7 -2.05 12.38 -12.66
C LYS A 7 -0.58 12.71 -12.96
N LYS A 8 0.11 13.44 -12.08
CA LYS A 8 1.54 13.75 -12.24
C LYS A 8 2.43 12.53 -12.02
N ILE A 9 2.20 11.75 -10.96
CA ILE A 9 3.01 10.58 -10.59
C ILE A 9 2.84 9.43 -11.60
N CYS A 10 1.62 9.26 -12.12
CA CYS A 10 1.26 8.22 -13.08
C CYS A 10 1.42 8.67 -14.55
N SER A 11 1.71 9.94 -14.81
CA SER A 11 1.95 10.44 -16.18
C SER A 11 3.11 9.67 -16.83
N GLY A 12 2.84 9.03 -17.96
CA GLY A 12 3.84 8.22 -18.67
C GLY A 12 4.18 6.89 -17.99
N LYS A 13 3.47 6.51 -16.92
CA LYS A 13 3.64 5.21 -16.27
C LYS A 13 2.48 4.28 -16.57
N LYS A 14 2.80 3.01 -16.79
CA LYS A 14 1.77 1.96 -16.85
C LYS A 14 1.16 1.80 -15.47
N LYS A 15 -0.14 1.54 -15.42
CA LYS A 15 -0.86 1.28 -14.17
C LYS A 15 -0.49 -0.12 -13.68
N THR A 16 0.61 -0.22 -12.94
CA THR A 16 1.20 -1.49 -12.48
C THR A 16 0.74 -1.92 -11.08
N GLY A 17 -0.18 -1.17 -10.45
CA GLY A 17 -0.81 -1.59 -9.20
C GLY A 17 -1.82 -2.70 -9.45
N ARG A 18 -1.78 -3.76 -8.62
CA ARG A 18 -2.79 -4.83 -8.65
C ARG A 18 -4.17 -4.26 -8.27
N ARG A 19 -5.25 -4.87 -8.78
CA ARG A 19 -6.64 -4.49 -8.43
C ARG A 19 -6.82 -4.59 -6.91
N GLY A 20 -7.45 -3.58 -6.31
CA GLY A 20 -7.78 -3.57 -4.87
C GLY A 20 -6.98 -2.60 -4.00
N MET A 21 -6.02 -1.83 -4.55
CA MET A 21 -5.35 -0.74 -3.84
C MET A 21 -5.25 0.51 -4.73
N ASP A 22 -5.65 1.66 -4.21
CA ASP A 22 -5.38 2.95 -4.84
C ASP A 22 -3.98 3.48 -4.44
N LEU A 23 -3.57 4.63 -5.02
CA LEU A 23 -2.27 5.22 -4.74
C LEU A 23 -2.05 5.54 -3.25
N TRP A 24 -3.11 5.90 -2.53
CA TRP A 24 -3.04 6.26 -1.12
C TRP A 24 -2.76 5.04 -0.24
N HIS A 25 -3.49 3.95 -0.50
CA HIS A 25 -3.28 2.66 0.17
C HIS A 25 -1.90 2.04 -0.12
N ILE A 26 -1.19 2.50 -1.14
CA ILE A 26 0.20 2.11 -1.42
C ILE A 26 1.19 3.06 -0.72
N LEU A 27 0.90 4.37 -0.73
CA LEU A 27 1.79 5.39 -0.19
C LEU A 27 1.94 5.30 1.33
N VAL A 28 0.83 5.11 2.06
CA VAL A 28 0.84 5.08 3.52
C VAL A 28 1.69 3.93 4.06
N PRO A 29 1.51 2.66 3.65
CA PRO A 29 2.38 1.57 4.07
C PRO A 29 3.83 1.75 3.63
N ALA A 30 4.10 2.36 2.47
CA ALA A 30 5.47 2.63 2.03
C ALA A 30 6.21 3.62 2.94
N ILE A 31 5.51 4.65 3.44
CA ILE A 31 6.07 5.61 4.40
C ILE A 31 6.28 4.95 5.77
N VAL A 32 5.31 4.17 6.26
CA VAL A 32 5.42 3.42 7.52
C VAL A 32 6.61 2.46 7.47
N CYS A 33 6.78 1.72 6.37
CA CYS A 33 7.94 0.86 6.14
C CYS A 33 9.26 1.63 6.20
N HIS A 34 9.32 2.77 5.50
CA HIS A 34 10.53 3.58 5.41
C HIS A 34 10.92 4.21 6.75
N ALA A 35 9.95 4.70 7.52
CA ALA A 35 10.18 5.35 8.81
C ALA A 35 10.43 4.35 9.94
N GLY A 36 9.75 3.19 9.92
CA GLY A 36 9.82 2.19 10.98
C GLY A 36 10.92 1.14 10.80
N ASN A 37 11.64 1.14 9.68
CA ASN A 37 12.54 0.04 9.27
C ASN A 37 11.85 -1.34 9.35
N THR A 38 10.55 -1.33 9.10
CA THR A 38 9.63 -2.44 9.29
C THR A 38 9.82 -3.48 8.21
N ASN A 39 9.83 -4.76 8.58
CA ASN A 39 9.94 -5.85 7.62
C ASN A 39 8.60 -6.08 6.89
N ARG A 40 8.62 -6.98 5.89
CA ARG A 40 7.45 -7.22 5.03
C ARG A 40 6.27 -7.88 5.73
N ASP A 41 6.54 -8.71 6.72
CA ASP A 41 5.52 -9.46 7.46
C ASP A 41 4.83 -8.54 8.49
N GLU A 42 5.60 -7.62 9.06
CA GLU A 42 5.08 -6.53 9.87
C GLU A 42 4.20 -5.57 9.07
N LEU A 43 4.49 -5.37 7.77
CA LEU A 43 3.74 -4.40 6.95
C LEU A 43 2.28 -4.80 6.71
N GLU A 44 2.02 -6.10 6.51
CA GLU A 44 0.65 -6.61 6.48
C GLU A 44 -0.06 -6.38 7.80
N THR A 45 0.65 -6.66 8.90
CA THR A 45 0.12 -6.46 10.25
C THR A 45 -0.25 -4.99 10.47
N HIS A 46 0.59 -4.05 10.04
CA HIS A 46 0.29 -2.62 10.13
C HIS A 46 -0.90 -2.20 9.28
N ALA A 47 -1.00 -2.70 8.04
CA ALA A 47 -2.10 -2.35 7.15
C ALA A 47 -3.46 -2.90 7.62
N ASN A 48 -3.47 -4.09 8.23
CA ASN A 48 -4.71 -4.77 8.61
C ASN A 48 -5.12 -4.59 10.07
N TYR A 49 -4.20 -4.28 10.98
CA TYR A 49 -4.48 -4.27 12.43
C TYR A 49 -4.06 -2.99 13.16
N HIS A 50 -3.14 -2.19 12.61
CA HIS A 50 -2.72 -0.97 13.31
C HIS A 50 -3.71 0.16 13.07
N GLU A 51 -4.52 0.47 14.10
CA GLU A 51 -5.67 1.38 14.00
C GLU A 51 -5.32 2.75 13.43
N LEU A 52 -4.20 3.34 13.87
CA LEU A 52 -3.75 4.64 13.34
C LEU A 52 -3.41 4.58 11.85
N VAL A 53 -2.77 3.49 11.39
CA VAL A 53 -2.41 3.31 9.97
C VAL A 53 -3.69 3.15 9.15
N ARG A 54 -4.65 2.37 9.65
CA ARG A 54 -5.96 2.20 9.03
C ARG A 54 -6.79 3.49 9.02
N GLY A 55 -6.70 4.29 10.08
CA GLY A 55 -7.38 5.58 10.20
C GLY A 55 -6.84 6.58 9.17
N ILE A 56 -5.52 6.65 9.01
CA ILE A 56 -4.86 7.46 7.98
C ILE A 56 -5.25 6.99 6.57
N MET A 57 -5.39 5.67 6.36
CA MET A 57 -5.85 5.11 5.09
C MET A 57 -7.35 5.32 4.84
N GLY A 58 -8.14 5.72 5.84
CA GLY A 58 -9.59 5.86 5.72
C GLY A 58 -10.34 4.52 5.64
N VAL A 59 -9.70 3.41 6.01
CA VAL A 59 -10.26 2.05 6.00
C VAL A 59 -10.50 1.49 7.41
N HIS A 60 -10.36 2.35 8.42
CA HIS A 60 -10.67 2.00 9.78
C HIS A 60 -12.19 1.89 9.92
N ALA A 61 -12.71 0.66 9.87
CA ALA A 61 -14.08 0.38 10.21
C ALA A 61 -14.23 0.58 11.73
N THR A 62 -15.14 1.46 12.15
CA THR A 62 -15.60 1.49 13.53
C THR A 62 -16.28 0.17 13.85
N ALA A 63 -16.12 -0.35 15.07
CA ALA A 63 -16.50 -1.71 15.52
C ALA A 63 -17.96 -2.18 15.26
N PHE A 64 -18.80 -1.37 14.64
CA PHE A 64 -20.22 -1.62 14.38
C PHE A 64 -20.57 -1.92 12.92
N ILE A 65 -19.62 -1.84 11.98
CA ILE A 65 -19.87 -2.09 10.54
C ILE A 65 -18.84 -3.12 10.03
N GLU A 66 -19.14 -4.41 10.19
CA GLU A 66 -18.25 -5.50 9.71
C GLU A 66 -18.25 -5.62 8.18
N ASP A 67 -19.35 -5.30 7.51
CA ASP A 67 -19.51 -5.46 6.05
C ASP A 67 -18.65 -4.47 5.21
N GLU A 68 -18.06 -3.43 5.82
CA GLU A 68 -17.18 -2.47 5.15
C GLU A 68 -15.69 -2.69 5.45
N LYS A 69 -15.33 -3.80 6.12
CA LYS A 69 -13.94 -4.06 6.51
C LYS A 69 -13.07 -4.31 5.27
N VAL A 70 -12.34 -3.28 4.84
CA VAL A 70 -11.32 -3.40 3.80
C VAL A 70 -10.11 -4.15 4.38
N GLU A 71 -9.88 -5.35 3.86
CA GLU A 71 -8.72 -6.19 4.15
C GLU A 71 -7.74 -6.20 2.98
N PHE A 72 -6.46 -6.04 3.29
CA PHE A 72 -5.39 -6.09 2.30
C PHE A 72 -4.67 -7.42 2.38
N GLN A 73 -4.74 -8.21 1.30
CA GLN A 73 -3.99 -9.45 1.22
C GLN A 73 -2.47 -9.19 1.25
N TYR A 74 -1.73 -10.02 2.00
CA TYR A 74 -0.26 -10.01 2.04
C TYR A 74 0.39 -9.79 0.66
N GLN A 75 -0.01 -10.57 -0.35
CA GLN A 75 0.59 -10.49 -1.68
C GLN A 75 0.31 -9.15 -2.38
N ASN A 76 -0.83 -8.49 -2.10
CA ASN A 76 -1.12 -7.17 -2.66
C ASN A 76 -0.23 -6.10 -2.02
N ILE A 77 -0.04 -6.17 -0.70
CA ILE A 77 0.87 -5.26 0.02
C ILE A 77 2.30 -5.47 -0.47
N LEU A 78 2.73 -6.74 -0.55
CA LEU A 78 4.03 -7.09 -1.08
C LEU A 78 4.21 -6.51 -2.47
N ASP A 79 3.38 -6.83 -3.44
CA ASP A 79 3.63 -6.42 -4.82
C ASP A 79 3.70 -4.90 -5.02
N ASN A 80 2.91 -4.15 -4.24
CA ASN A 80 2.86 -2.70 -4.36
C ASN A 80 3.96 -1.97 -3.56
N VAL A 81 4.42 -2.53 -2.43
CA VAL A 81 5.43 -1.87 -1.56
C VAL A 81 6.83 -2.46 -1.72
N SER A 82 6.94 -3.73 -2.13
CA SER A 82 8.20 -4.48 -2.32
C SER A 82 9.14 -3.89 -3.37
N LEU A 83 8.63 -3.07 -4.29
CA LEU A 83 9.38 -2.52 -5.41
C LEU A 83 10.51 -1.57 -4.97
N ARG A 84 10.51 -1.06 -3.73
CA ARG A 84 11.52 -0.09 -3.27
C ARG A 84 12.67 -0.66 -2.44
N MET A 85 12.65 -1.94 -2.05
CA MET A 85 13.55 -2.47 -0.99
C MET A 85 14.43 -3.68 -1.37
N LYS A 86 14.52 -4.06 -2.65
CA LYS A 86 15.43 -5.14 -3.09
C LYS A 86 16.52 -4.62 -4.04
N PRO A 87 17.82 -4.65 -3.67
CA PRO A 87 18.90 -4.33 -4.62
C PRO A 87 19.14 -5.41 -5.70
N TYR A 88 18.59 -6.62 -5.56
CA TYR A 88 19.00 -7.78 -6.38
C TYR A 88 18.00 -8.32 -7.42
N TYR A 89 16.74 -7.88 -7.41
CA TYR A 89 15.76 -8.34 -8.42
C TYR A 89 15.62 -7.33 -9.55
N ARG A 90 16.74 -7.09 -10.23
CA ARG A 90 16.80 -6.37 -11.50
C ARG A 90 16.67 -7.39 -12.65
N ARG A 91 15.54 -8.09 -12.74
CA ARG A 91 15.09 -8.88 -13.91
C ARG A 91 13.72 -9.51 -13.61
N LEU A 92 12.73 -9.22 -14.46
CA LEU A 92 11.29 -9.48 -14.34
C LEU A 92 10.64 -8.73 -13.16
N ILE A 93 10.00 -7.57 -13.32
CA ILE A 93 8.95 -7.24 -14.27
C ILE A 93 9.21 -5.84 -14.82
N ILE A 94 9.32 -5.78 -16.14
CA ILE A 94 9.40 -4.57 -16.94
C ILE A 94 8.01 -3.92 -16.92
N TRP A 95 8.00 -2.60 -16.86
CA TRP A 95 7.03 -1.72 -17.50
C TRP A 95 6.26 -2.41 -18.64
#